data_AF-A0A367KTD5-F1
#
_entry.id   AF-A0A367KTD5-F1
#
_cell.length_a   1.000
_cell.length_b   1.000
_cell.length_c   1.000
_cell.angle_alpha   90.00
_cell.angle_beta   90.00
_cell.angle_gamma   90.00
#
_symmetry.space_group_name_H-M   'P 1'
#
loop_
_entity.id
_entity.type
_entity.pdbx_description
1 polymer ?
#
loop_
_entity_poly.entity_id
_entity_poly.type
_entity_poly.pdbx_seq_one_letter_code
_entity_poly.pdbx_strand_id
1 'polypeptide(L)'
;MRKKQKTENDVATKRVRMLYVMKEGFFDNAVLAITNQPLYYKAFMKSLEEEGYELIGYIRKSKGKENDDVRVRLLETMAIRLTERYSVKTFYASPFSNSMDEIASRDLCEKSKSLVKRLNNVSGSAQDMMSHIKAANTNICLIVIDFAGLSRDSEDIRSFVRSHPKLKKISVDRLPINNMVTTYNREDILLDHKFMKDFDCRKAPIQRSL
;
A
#
# COMPACT_ATOMS: atom_id res chain seq x y z
N MET A 1 0.44 16.91 25.31
CA MET A 1 0.59 16.90 26.78
C MET A 1 -0.77 17.20 27.42
N ARG A 2 -1.34 16.28 28.21
CA ARG A 2 -2.65 16.50 28.88
C ARG A 2 -2.41 17.33 30.15
N LYS A 3 -3.08 18.47 30.29
CA LYS A 3 -3.03 19.27 31.52
C LYS A 3 -4.40 19.22 32.21
N LYS A 4 -4.39 19.00 33.53
CA LYS A 4 -5.59 19.15 34.37
C LYS A 4 -5.60 20.58 34.88
N GLN A 5 -6.70 21.29 34.70
CA GLN A 5 -6.92 22.61 35.28
C GLN A 5 -7.96 22.44 36.39
N LYS A 6 -7.59 22.73 37.64
CA LYS A 6 -8.54 22.82 38.75
C LYS A 6 -9.12 24.23 38.74
N THR A 7 -10.44 24.35 38.68
CA THR A 7 -11.15 25.60 38.97
C THR A 7 -11.32 25.76 40.47
N GLU A 8 -11.24 26.99 40.98
CA GLU A 8 -11.33 27.34 42.41
C GLU A 8 -12.66 26.95 43.09
N ASN A 9 -13.66 26.49 42.32
CA ASN A 9 -14.90 25.90 42.85
C ASN A 9 -14.97 24.40 42.54
N ASP A 10 -15.01 23.62 43.62
CA ASP A 10 -14.51 22.26 43.74
C ASP A 10 -15.51 21.15 43.33
N VAL A 11 -16.02 21.12 42.09
CA VAL A 11 -16.98 20.06 41.68
C VAL A 11 -16.72 19.38 40.32
N ALA A 12 -15.86 19.89 39.43
CA ALA A 12 -15.59 19.18 38.17
C ALA A 12 -14.17 19.37 37.63
N THR A 13 -13.42 18.28 37.50
CA THR A 13 -12.10 18.29 36.85
C THR A 13 -12.26 18.38 35.33
N LYS A 14 -12.14 19.57 34.74
CA LYS A 14 -12.14 19.73 33.27
C LYS A 14 -10.83 19.19 32.67
N ARG A 15 -10.95 18.22 31.77
CA ARG A 15 -9.82 17.72 30.96
C ARG A 15 -9.63 18.62 29.75
N VAL A 16 -8.49 19.29 29.65
CA VAL A 16 -8.12 20.09 28.49
C VAL A 16 -6.94 19.46 27.73
N ARG A 17 -6.95 19.63 26.40
CA ARG A 17 -5.84 19.25 25.52
C ARG A 17 -5.39 20.51 24.77
N MET A 18 -4.08 20.77 24.77
CA MET A 18 -3.53 21.71 23.81
C MET A 18 -3.65 21.12 22.41
N LEU A 19 -4.26 21.88 21.52
CA LEU A 19 -4.29 21.63 20.09
C LEU A 19 -3.35 22.64 19.43
N TYR A 20 -2.52 22.16 18.50
CA TYR A 20 -1.76 23.04 17.64
C TYR A 20 -2.63 23.35 16.43
N VAL A 21 -2.96 24.62 16.24
CA VAL A 21 -3.71 25.10 15.09
C VAL A 21 -2.70 25.63 14.07
N MET A 22 -2.86 25.23 12.82
CA MET A 22 -2.01 25.73 11.75
C MET A 22 -2.29 27.23 11.54
N LYS A 23 -1.23 28.04 11.38
CA LYS A 23 -1.41 29.49 11.15
C LYS A 23 -2.03 29.73 9.77
N GLU A 24 -2.80 30.81 9.66
CA GLU A 24 -3.59 31.11 8.47
C GLU A 24 -2.77 31.17 7.18
N GLY A 25 -1.58 31.79 7.23
CA GLY A 25 -0.68 31.90 6.08
C GLY A 25 -0.11 30.57 5.54
N PHE A 26 -0.39 29.43 6.19
CA PHE A 26 -0.02 28.11 5.68
C PHE A 26 -1.21 27.32 5.12
N PHE A 27 -2.45 27.82 5.23
CA PHE A 27 -3.63 27.08 4.74
C PHE A 27 -3.56 26.87 3.24
N ASP A 28 -3.34 27.90 2.45
CA ASP A 28 -3.33 27.80 0.99
C ASP A 28 -2.25 26.83 0.50
N ASN A 29 -1.05 26.91 1.08
CA ASN A 29 0.06 26.00 0.75
C ASN A 29 -0.26 24.55 1.13
N ALA A 30 -0.91 24.32 2.28
CA ALA A 30 -1.32 22.97 2.68
C ALA A 30 -2.43 22.43 1.78
N VAL A 31 -3.41 23.27 1.43
CA VAL A 31 -4.49 22.92 0.50
C VAL A 31 -3.91 22.54 -0.86
N LEU A 32 -3.04 23.38 -1.42
CA LEU A 32 -2.35 23.12 -2.69
C LEU A 32 -1.53 21.84 -2.64
N ALA A 33 -0.81 21.58 -1.54
CA ALA A 33 -0.05 20.34 -1.40
C ALA A 33 -0.97 19.10 -1.38
N ILE A 34 -2.11 19.18 -0.70
CA ILE A 34 -3.09 18.09 -0.62
C ILE A 34 -3.78 17.85 -1.96
N THR A 35 -4.16 18.90 -2.68
CA THR A 35 -4.88 18.78 -3.95
C THR A 35 -3.98 18.40 -5.12
N ASN A 36 -2.75 18.94 -5.17
CA ASN A 36 -1.86 18.73 -6.30
C ASN A 36 -1.11 17.39 -6.25
N GLN A 37 -0.84 16.85 -5.06
CA GLN A 37 -0.08 15.60 -4.96
C GLN A 37 -0.76 14.39 -5.63
N PRO A 38 -2.05 14.10 -5.40
CA PRO A 38 -2.73 13.02 -6.11
C PRO A 38 -2.69 13.22 -7.63
N LEU A 39 -2.82 14.47 -8.10
CA LEU A 39 -2.75 14.80 -9.53
C LEU A 39 -1.35 14.53 -10.11
N TYR A 40 -0.29 14.90 -9.37
CA TYR A 40 1.09 14.63 -9.76
C TYR A 40 1.34 13.13 -9.94
N TYR A 41 0.95 12.31 -8.96
CA TYR A 41 1.18 10.87 -9.05
C TYR A 41 0.32 10.20 -10.13
N LYS A 42 -0.91 10.69 -10.34
CA LYS A 42 -1.74 10.24 -11.45
C LYS A 42 -1.10 10.57 -12.81
N ALA A 43 -0.55 11.76 -12.96
CA ALA A 43 0.17 12.16 -14.17
C ALA A 43 1.45 11.31 -14.38
N PHE A 44 2.19 11.02 -13.31
CA PHE A 44 3.36 10.13 -13.36
C PHE A 44 3.00 8.70 -13.78
N MET A 45 1.91 8.13 -13.25
CA MET A 45 1.48 6.81 -13.69
C MET A 45 1.02 6.82 -15.16
N LYS A 46 0.35 7.89 -15.59
CA LYS A 46 -0.04 8.05 -16.99
C LYS A 46 1.17 8.17 -17.92
N SER A 47 2.23 8.86 -17.51
CA SER A 47 3.46 8.93 -18.33
C SER A 47 4.12 7.55 -18.47
N LEU A 48 4.06 6.70 -17.44
CA LEU A 48 4.52 5.31 -17.57
C LEU A 48 3.68 4.51 -18.58
N GLU A 49 2.36 4.68 -18.60
CA GLU A 49 1.51 4.06 -19.63
C GLU A 49 1.86 4.55 -21.04
N GLU A 50 2.12 5.85 -21.20
CA GLU A 50 2.56 6.46 -22.47
C GLU A 50 3.95 5.96 -22.91
N GLU A 51 4.84 5.63 -21.97
CA GLU A 51 6.12 4.94 -22.21
C GLU A 51 5.96 3.45 -22.54
N GLY A 52 4.73 2.91 -22.53
CA GLY A 52 4.43 1.52 -22.86
C GLY A 52 4.51 0.57 -21.66
N TYR A 53 4.50 1.08 -20.43
CA TYR A 53 4.36 0.25 -19.24
C TYR A 53 2.91 -0.17 -19.05
N GLU A 54 2.73 -1.42 -18.62
CA GLU A 54 1.47 -1.87 -18.08
C GLU A 54 1.44 -1.65 -16.56
N LEU A 55 0.37 -1.01 -16.09
CA LEU A 55 0.14 -0.79 -14.67
C LEU A 55 -0.76 -1.89 -14.10
N ILE A 56 -0.24 -2.64 -13.13
CA ILE A 56 -1.03 -3.63 -12.39
C ILE A 56 -1.01 -3.32 -10.90
N GLY A 57 -2.14 -3.55 -10.22
CA GLY A 57 -2.28 -3.38 -8.79
C GLY A 57 -2.22 -4.72 -8.06
N TYR A 58 -1.59 -4.74 -6.89
CA TYR A 58 -1.64 -5.89 -5.99
C TYR A 58 -2.10 -5.48 -4.59
N ILE A 59 -3.13 -6.19 -4.11
CA ILE A 59 -3.75 -5.95 -2.81
C ILE A 59 -3.67 -7.20 -1.95
N ARG A 60 -3.42 -7.02 -0.66
CA ARG A 60 -3.18 -8.14 0.26
C ARG A 60 -3.83 -7.91 1.60
N LYS A 61 -4.34 -8.98 2.20
CA LYS A 61 -4.81 -8.96 3.59
C LYS A 61 -4.19 -10.08 4.40
N SER A 62 -3.73 -9.71 5.60
CA SER A 62 -3.15 -10.65 6.57
C SER A 62 -4.15 -11.70 7.03
N LYS A 63 -3.65 -12.87 7.43
CA LYS A 63 -4.43 -13.82 8.21
C LYS A 63 -4.86 -13.12 9.51
N GLY A 64 -6.16 -13.13 9.79
CA GLY A 64 -6.74 -12.36 10.89
C GLY A 64 -8.13 -12.86 11.27
N LYS A 65 -8.65 -12.35 12.39
CA LYS A 65 -9.91 -12.79 13.00
C LYS A 65 -11.16 -12.19 12.35
N GLU A 66 -10.99 -11.26 11.40
CA GLU A 66 -12.12 -10.67 10.68
C GLU A 66 -12.86 -11.73 9.87
N ASN A 67 -14.19 -11.59 9.82
CA ASN A 67 -15.04 -12.40 8.96
C ASN A 67 -14.68 -12.14 7.48
N ASP A 68 -14.89 -13.16 6.67
CA ASP A 68 -14.65 -13.20 5.24
C ASP A 68 -15.39 -12.09 4.48
N ASP A 69 -16.62 -11.72 4.86
CA ASP A 69 -17.35 -10.58 4.25
C ASP A 69 -16.63 -9.24 4.48
N VAL A 70 -16.16 -9.02 5.71
CA VAL A 70 -15.41 -7.81 6.06
C VAL A 70 -14.09 -7.77 5.30
N ARG A 71 -13.43 -8.92 5.16
CA ARG A 71 -12.18 -9.07 4.42
C ARG A 71 -12.36 -8.75 2.93
N VAL A 72 -13.40 -9.29 2.29
CA VAL A 72 -13.75 -9.00 0.89
C VAL A 72 -13.98 -7.50 0.71
N ARG A 73 -14.85 -6.89 1.54
CA ARG A 73 -15.12 -5.45 1.48
C ARG A 73 -13.86 -4.60 1.62
N LEU A 74 -12.95 -4.98 2.54
CA LEU A 74 -11.70 -4.25 2.73
C LEU A 74 -10.78 -4.33 1.51
N LEU A 75 -10.68 -5.49 0.86
CA LEU A 75 -9.90 -5.67 -0.36
C LEU A 75 -10.50 -4.90 -1.54
N GLU A 76 -11.82 -4.92 -1.71
CA GLU A 76 -12.48 -4.11 -2.73
C GLU A 76 -12.26 -2.62 -2.50
N THR A 77 -12.31 -2.17 -1.24
CA THR A 77 -11.98 -0.78 -0.88
C THR A 77 -10.52 -0.44 -1.23
N MET A 78 -9.59 -1.38 -1.05
CA MET A 78 -8.19 -1.21 -1.44
C MET A 78 -8.05 -1.05 -2.96
N ALA A 79 -8.72 -1.89 -3.75
CA ALA A 79 -8.73 -1.79 -5.21
C ALA A 79 -9.29 -0.44 -5.68
N ILE A 80 -10.47 -0.05 -5.17
CA ILE A 80 -11.12 1.24 -5.50
C ILE A 80 -10.18 2.41 -5.26
N ARG A 81 -9.49 2.45 -4.11
CA ARG A 81 -8.55 3.53 -3.79
C ARG A 81 -7.38 3.61 -4.78
N LEU A 82 -6.84 2.46 -5.19
CA LEU A 82 -5.76 2.43 -6.18
C LEU A 82 -6.28 2.85 -7.56
N THR A 83 -7.48 2.45 -7.95
CA THR A 83 -8.12 2.90 -9.21
C THR A 83 -8.33 4.41 -9.22
N GLU A 84 -8.87 4.98 -8.15
CA GLU A 84 -9.13 6.43 -8.05
C GLU A 84 -7.84 7.25 -8.16
N ARG A 85 -6.77 6.79 -7.52
CA ARG A 85 -5.49 7.51 -7.43
C ARG A 85 -4.60 7.34 -8.66
N TYR A 86 -4.55 6.13 -9.20
CA TYR A 86 -3.55 5.75 -10.21
C TYR A 86 -4.17 5.26 -11.53
N SER A 87 -5.50 5.21 -11.63
CA SER A 87 -6.22 4.75 -12.82
C SER A 87 -5.91 3.31 -13.26
N VAL A 88 -5.37 2.50 -12.34
CA VAL A 88 -5.12 1.07 -12.54
C VAL A 88 -6.44 0.32 -12.72
N LYS A 89 -6.46 -0.59 -13.69
CA LYS A 89 -7.63 -1.41 -14.04
C LYS A 89 -7.46 -2.89 -13.68
N THR A 90 -6.23 -3.39 -13.75
CA THR A 90 -5.91 -4.80 -13.52
C THR A 90 -5.43 -4.98 -12.08
N PHE A 91 -6.13 -5.79 -11.29
CA PHE A 91 -5.80 -6.02 -9.88
C PHE A 91 -5.65 -7.49 -9.56
N TYR A 92 -4.68 -7.81 -8.72
CA TYR A 92 -4.51 -9.14 -8.15
C TYR A 92 -4.61 -9.08 -6.64
N ALA A 93 -5.17 -10.12 -6.03
CA ALA A 93 -5.45 -10.13 -4.61
C ALA A 93 -4.91 -11.38 -3.91
N SER A 94 -4.29 -11.18 -2.75
CA SER A 94 -4.07 -12.25 -1.78
C SER A 94 -4.87 -11.98 -0.51
N PRO A 95 -6.09 -12.53 -0.40
CA PRO A 95 -6.99 -12.22 0.69
C PRO A 95 -6.55 -12.84 2.03
N PHE A 96 -5.73 -13.90 2.03
CA PHE A 96 -5.42 -14.65 3.23
C PHE A 96 -3.95 -15.13 3.30
N SER A 97 -3.01 -14.19 3.28
CA SER A 97 -1.56 -14.48 3.37
C SER A 97 -0.90 -13.61 4.43
N ASN A 98 0.21 -14.01 5.05
CA ASN A 98 1.02 -13.11 5.88
C ASN A 98 2.05 -12.36 5.05
N SER A 99 2.56 -11.25 5.57
CA SER A 99 3.57 -10.46 4.84
C SER A 99 4.92 -11.16 4.75
N MET A 100 5.19 -12.12 5.63
CA MET A 100 6.40 -12.94 5.61
C MET A 100 6.21 -14.25 4.84
N ASP A 101 4.99 -14.55 4.38
CA ASP A 101 4.77 -15.71 3.52
C ASP A 101 5.36 -15.37 2.14
N GLU A 102 6.24 -16.23 1.62
CA GLU A 102 6.87 -16.09 0.30
C GLU A 102 5.81 -15.81 -0.77
N ILE A 103 6.04 -14.83 -1.64
CA ILE A 103 5.08 -14.43 -2.69
C ILE A 103 4.67 -15.65 -3.54
N ALA A 104 5.63 -16.51 -3.87
CA ALA A 104 5.41 -17.72 -4.67
C ALA A 104 4.46 -18.74 -4.02
N SER A 105 4.37 -18.75 -2.68
CA SER A 105 3.55 -19.71 -1.92
C SER A 105 2.12 -19.22 -1.64
N ARG A 106 1.79 -17.98 -2.01
CA ARG A 106 0.52 -17.35 -1.64
C ARG A 106 -0.66 -17.93 -2.42
N ASP A 107 -1.82 -17.89 -1.78
CA ASP A 107 -3.11 -18.26 -2.37
C ASP A 107 -3.26 -19.72 -2.82
N LEU A 108 -2.35 -20.60 -2.38
CA LEU A 108 -2.42 -22.03 -2.64
C LEU A 108 -3.49 -22.74 -1.80
N CYS A 109 -3.90 -22.15 -0.67
CA CYS A 109 -4.91 -22.75 0.20
C CYS A 109 -6.34 -22.48 -0.29
N GLU A 110 -7.24 -23.44 -0.06
CA GLU A 110 -8.63 -23.36 -0.52
C GLU A 110 -9.39 -22.15 0.03
N LYS A 111 -9.08 -21.73 1.25
CA LYS A 111 -9.67 -20.52 1.83
C LYS A 111 -9.30 -19.26 1.03
N SER A 112 -8.05 -19.13 0.57
CA SER A 112 -7.68 -17.95 -0.22
C SER A 112 -8.36 -17.98 -1.59
N LYS A 113 -8.37 -19.16 -2.24
CA LYS A 113 -9.03 -19.35 -3.54
C LYS A 113 -10.52 -19.03 -3.48
N SER A 114 -11.22 -19.47 -2.43
CA SER A 114 -12.65 -19.18 -2.26
C SER A 114 -12.91 -17.69 -2.05
N LEU A 115 -12.03 -16.99 -1.33
CA LEU A 115 -12.12 -15.54 -1.12
C LEU A 115 -11.83 -14.75 -2.39
N VAL A 116 -10.84 -15.15 -3.20
CA VAL A 116 -10.54 -14.48 -4.49
C VAL A 116 -11.75 -14.54 -5.42
N LYS A 117 -12.44 -15.67 -5.50
CA LYS A 117 -13.66 -15.85 -6.32
C LYS A 117 -14.82 -14.93 -5.92
N ARG A 118 -14.81 -14.40 -4.69
CA ARG A 118 -15.85 -13.51 -4.18
C ARG A 118 -15.59 -12.03 -4.47
N LEU A 119 -14.39 -11.69 -4.95
CA LEU A 119 -14.01 -10.32 -5.28
C LEU A 119 -14.46 -10.00 -6.70
N ASN A 120 -15.18 -8.88 -6.88
CA ASN A 120 -15.75 -8.52 -8.19
C ASN A 120 -14.74 -7.82 -9.12
N ASN A 121 -13.79 -7.09 -8.56
CA ASN A 121 -12.90 -6.18 -9.31
C ASN A 121 -11.44 -6.62 -9.28
N VAL A 122 -11.20 -7.94 -9.34
CA VAL A 122 -9.84 -8.50 -9.39
C VAL A 122 -9.73 -9.48 -10.55
N SER A 123 -8.58 -9.45 -11.21
CA SER A 123 -8.19 -10.33 -12.31
C SER A 123 -7.67 -11.69 -11.83
N GLY A 124 -7.44 -11.86 -10.52
CA GLY A 124 -7.08 -13.14 -9.93
C GLY A 124 -6.31 -13.03 -8.61
N SER A 125 -5.65 -14.13 -8.28
CA SER A 125 -4.79 -14.32 -7.11
C SER A 125 -3.34 -13.85 -7.34
N ALA A 126 -2.46 -13.98 -6.34
CA ALA A 126 -1.02 -13.80 -6.56
C ALA A 126 -0.44 -14.79 -7.58
N GLN A 127 -0.98 -16.01 -7.70
CA GLN A 127 -0.51 -16.98 -8.70
C GLN A 127 -0.84 -16.53 -10.12
N ASP A 128 -2.02 -15.94 -10.30
CA ASP A 128 -2.45 -15.37 -11.58
C ASP A 128 -1.62 -14.14 -11.92
N MET A 129 -1.27 -13.32 -10.92
CA MET A 129 -0.35 -12.18 -11.08
C MET A 129 1.01 -12.62 -11.60
N MET A 130 1.64 -13.61 -10.95
CA MET A 130 2.96 -14.10 -11.35
C MET A 130 2.92 -14.68 -12.77
N SER A 131 1.86 -15.43 -13.08
CA SER A 131 1.63 -16.00 -14.40
C SER A 131 1.48 -14.91 -15.46
N HIS A 132 0.72 -13.85 -15.15
CA HIS A 132 0.58 -12.69 -16.03
C HIS A 132 1.91 -11.98 -16.26
N ILE A 133 2.64 -11.64 -15.19
CA ILE A 133 3.94 -10.97 -15.31
C ILE A 133 4.93 -11.79 -16.13
N LYS A 134 4.92 -13.12 -15.97
CA LYS A 134 5.78 -14.04 -16.72
C LYS A 134 5.42 -14.10 -18.20
N ALA A 135 4.14 -14.03 -18.54
CA ALA A 135 3.65 -14.06 -19.92
C ALA A 135 3.65 -12.69 -20.61
N ALA A 136 3.85 -11.61 -19.87
CA ALA A 136 3.77 -10.25 -20.39
C ALA A 136 4.86 -9.95 -21.43
N ASN A 137 4.46 -9.27 -22.50
CA ASN A 137 5.38 -8.76 -23.51
C ASN A 137 5.86 -7.33 -23.19
N THR A 138 5.06 -6.60 -22.42
CA THR A 138 5.28 -5.21 -21.97
C THR A 138 6.06 -5.15 -20.67
N ASN A 139 6.66 -3.99 -20.39
CA ASN A 139 7.25 -3.73 -19.07
C ASN A 139 6.12 -3.46 -18.08
N ILE A 140 6.26 -3.94 -16.85
CA ILE A 140 5.23 -3.84 -15.82
C ILE A 140 5.70 -2.94 -14.69
N CYS A 141 4.79 -2.06 -14.25
CA CYS A 141 4.87 -1.36 -12.98
C CYS A 141 3.82 -1.92 -12.01
N LEU A 142 4.29 -2.54 -10.93
CA LEU A 142 3.44 -3.10 -9.88
C LEU A 142 3.14 -2.03 -8.82
N ILE A 143 1.87 -1.80 -8.52
CA ILE A 143 1.43 -0.80 -7.53
C ILE A 143 0.84 -1.50 -6.30
N VAL A 144 1.29 -1.12 -5.10
CA VAL A 144 0.86 -1.68 -3.80
C VAL A 144 0.58 -0.58 -2.78
N ILE A 145 -0.28 -0.83 -1.79
CA ILE A 145 -0.71 0.19 -0.80
C ILE A 145 0.32 0.45 0.31
N ASP A 146 1.18 -0.51 0.61
CA ASP A 146 2.26 -0.34 1.58
C ASP A 146 3.31 -1.43 1.37
N PHE A 147 4.45 -1.28 2.04
CA PHE A 147 5.53 -2.27 1.94
C PHE A 147 5.05 -3.66 2.36
N ALA A 148 4.34 -3.75 3.49
CA ALA A 148 3.79 -5.01 3.97
C ALA A 148 2.65 -5.55 3.09
N GLY A 149 2.03 -4.72 2.25
CA GLY A 149 1.06 -5.10 1.24
C GLY A 149 1.69 -5.95 0.15
N LEU A 150 2.95 -5.70 -0.21
CA LEU A 150 3.72 -6.61 -1.06
C LEU A 150 4.34 -7.74 -0.25
N SER A 151 5.36 -7.49 0.56
CA SER A 151 6.03 -8.48 1.41
C SER A 151 6.88 -7.75 2.44
N ARG A 152 7.18 -8.41 3.55
CA ARG A 152 8.14 -7.91 4.54
C ARG A 152 9.47 -8.64 4.48
N ASP A 153 9.56 -9.65 3.64
CA ASP A 153 10.81 -10.32 3.31
C ASP A 153 11.40 -9.66 2.06
N SER A 154 12.44 -8.84 2.26
CA SER A 154 13.10 -8.14 1.17
C SER A 154 13.86 -9.06 0.22
N GLU A 155 14.31 -10.23 0.68
CA GLU A 155 15.02 -11.19 -0.17
C GLU A 155 14.04 -12.01 -1.01
N ASP A 156 12.85 -12.31 -0.49
CA ASP A 156 11.72 -12.84 -1.27
C ASP A 156 11.31 -11.85 -2.36
N ILE A 157 11.20 -10.54 -2.06
CA ILE A 157 10.93 -9.50 -3.08
C ILE A 157 12.03 -9.48 -4.14
N ARG A 158 13.29 -9.52 -3.72
CA ARG A 158 14.43 -9.52 -4.65
C ARG A 158 14.39 -10.74 -5.56
N SER A 159 14.09 -11.91 -5.01
CA SER A 159 13.96 -13.17 -5.76
C SER A 159 12.75 -13.14 -6.71
N PHE A 160 11.64 -12.58 -6.28
CA PHE A 160 10.45 -12.33 -7.10
C PHE A 160 10.75 -11.40 -8.27
N VAL A 161 11.43 -10.27 -8.05
CA VAL A 161 11.83 -9.37 -9.14
C VAL A 161 12.83 -10.05 -10.06
N ARG A 162 13.84 -10.74 -9.52
CA ARG A 162 14.85 -11.47 -10.32
C ARG A 162 14.22 -12.47 -11.28
N SER A 163 13.25 -13.26 -10.80
CA SER A 163 12.54 -14.27 -11.59
C SER A 163 11.58 -13.71 -12.65
N HIS A 164 11.23 -12.42 -12.58
CA HIS A 164 10.27 -11.77 -13.47
C HIS A 164 10.89 -10.56 -14.19
N PRO A 165 11.63 -10.75 -15.31
CA PRO A 165 12.37 -9.69 -15.99
C PRO A 165 11.54 -8.50 -16.49
N LYS A 166 10.25 -8.74 -16.76
CA LYS A 166 9.27 -7.75 -17.20
C LYS A 166 8.77 -6.86 -16.07
N LEU A 167 8.90 -7.29 -14.82
CA LEU A 167 8.67 -6.41 -13.67
C LEU A 167 9.84 -5.43 -13.56
N LYS A 168 9.57 -4.19 -13.98
CA LYS A 168 10.57 -3.12 -14.08
C LYS A 168 10.46 -2.09 -12.96
N LYS A 169 9.27 -1.88 -12.41
CA LYS A 169 9.04 -0.91 -11.34
C LYS A 169 8.09 -1.47 -10.28
N ILE A 170 8.33 -1.11 -9.02
CA ILE A 170 7.40 -1.32 -7.91
C ILE A 170 7.12 0.03 -7.27
N SER A 171 5.85 0.44 -7.27
CA SER A 171 5.37 1.68 -6.67
C SER A 171 4.56 1.39 -5.41
N VAL A 172 4.95 2.00 -4.31
CA VAL A 172 4.34 1.82 -2.98
C VAL A 172 3.58 3.09 -2.59
N ASP A 173 2.25 3.01 -2.54
CA ASP A 173 1.31 4.09 -2.23
C ASP A 173 1.22 4.39 -0.72
N ARG A 174 2.14 5.20 -0.20
CA ARG A 174 2.08 5.65 1.19
C ARG A 174 1.36 6.99 1.36
N LEU A 175 0.61 7.47 0.35
CA LEU A 175 -0.15 8.73 0.43
C LEU A 175 -1.00 8.83 1.70
N PRO A 176 -1.75 7.80 2.17
CA PRO A 176 -2.57 7.94 3.37
C PRO A 176 -1.78 8.15 4.66
N ILE A 177 -0.47 7.84 4.65
CA ILE A 177 0.38 7.82 5.85
C ILE A 177 1.29 9.03 5.87
N ASN A 178 1.95 9.32 4.75
CA ASN A 178 2.98 10.35 4.68
C ASN A 178 2.96 11.18 3.39
N ASN A 179 1.88 11.14 2.60
CA ASN A 179 1.78 11.91 1.37
C ASN A 179 2.95 11.62 0.40
N MET A 180 3.36 10.35 0.29
CA MET A 180 4.40 9.95 -0.66
C MET A 180 4.07 8.64 -1.35
N VAL A 181 4.41 8.55 -2.63
CA VAL A 181 4.57 7.30 -3.36
C VAL A 181 6.04 7.04 -3.54
N THR A 182 6.48 5.81 -3.31
CA THR A 182 7.88 5.43 -3.49
C THR A 182 7.97 4.41 -4.59
N THR A 183 8.69 4.76 -5.66
CA THR A 183 8.89 3.89 -6.81
C THR A 183 10.33 3.40 -6.82
N TYR A 184 10.50 2.08 -6.86
CA TYR A 184 11.80 1.43 -7.02
C TYR A 184 11.89 0.87 -8.43
N ASN A 185 13.01 1.10 -9.10
CA ASN A 185 13.30 0.41 -10.35
C ASN A 185 13.84 -0.98 -10.06
N ARG A 186 13.78 -1.86 -11.05
CA ARG A 186 14.31 -3.21 -10.98
C ARG A 186 15.76 -3.22 -10.54
N GLU A 187 16.57 -2.34 -11.11
CA GLU A 187 18.01 -2.26 -10.86
C GLU A 187 18.27 -1.90 -9.40
N ASP A 188 17.50 -0.97 -8.84
CA ASP A 188 17.56 -0.59 -7.42
C ASP A 188 17.25 -1.80 -6.52
N ILE A 189 16.25 -2.63 -6.86
CA ILE A 189 15.88 -3.81 -6.07
C ILE A 189 16.95 -4.92 -6.16
N LEU A 190 17.58 -5.08 -7.31
CA LEU A 190 18.55 -6.14 -7.54
C LEU A 190 19.95 -5.80 -7.00
N LEU A 191 20.33 -4.53 -7.02
CA LEU A 191 21.69 -4.07 -6.69
C LEU A 191 21.79 -3.32 -5.36
N ASP A 192 20.77 -2.53 -5.00
CA ASP A 192 20.80 -1.73 -3.78
C ASP A 192 20.34 -2.56 -2.57
N HIS A 193 20.93 -2.30 -1.41
CA HIS A 193 20.45 -2.82 -0.12
C HIS A 193 19.54 -1.82 0.61
N LYS A 194 19.47 -0.56 0.16
CA LYS A 194 18.66 0.48 0.77
C LYS A 194 17.17 0.17 0.71
N PHE A 195 16.68 -0.39 -0.40
CA PHE A 195 15.27 -0.78 -0.52
C PHE A 195 14.88 -1.81 0.56
N MET A 196 15.80 -2.70 0.95
CA MET A 196 15.54 -3.76 1.93
C MET A 196 15.07 -3.18 3.27
N LYS A 197 15.67 -2.06 3.70
CA LYS A 197 15.31 -1.38 4.95
C LYS A 197 13.89 -0.85 4.95
N ASP A 198 13.37 -0.46 3.79
CA ASP A 198 12.00 0.05 3.68
C ASP A 198 10.97 -1.09 3.78
N PHE A 199 11.28 -2.26 3.21
CA PHE A 199 10.43 -3.45 3.29
C PHE A 199 10.54 -4.21 4.61
N ASP A 200 11.68 -4.11 5.33
CA ASP A 200 11.81 -4.57 6.71
C ASP A 200 11.14 -3.60 7.71
N CYS A 201 9.84 -3.40 7.56
CA CYS A 201 9.10 -2.35 8.25
C CYS A 201 8.62 -2.73 9.66
N ARG A 202 9.37 -3.54 10.43
CA ARG A 202 9.04 -3.86 11.84
C ARG A 202 9.30 -2.66 12.79
N LYS A 203 8.88 -1.46 12.44
CA LYS A 203 8.83 -0.36 13.40
C LYS A 203 7.69 -0.66 14.38
N ALA A 204 8.03 -0.77 15.66
CA ALA A 204 7.02 -0.88 16.72
C ALA A 204 5.99 0.25 16.55
N PRO A 205 4.71 0.05 16.92
CA PRO A 205 3.77 1.14 17.01
C PRO A 205 4.41 2.26 17.83
N ILE A 206 4.67 3.41 17.20
CA ILE A 206 5.15 4.58 17.93
C ILE A 206 4.12 4.85 19.01
N GLN A 207 4.54 4.87 20.28
CA GLN A 207 3.67 5.14 21.41
C GLN A 207 2.97 6.50 21.17
N ARG A 208 1.71 6.47 20.74
CA ARG A 208 0.95 7.68 20.37
C ARG A 208 0.40 8.43 21.60
N SER A 209 0.71 7.94 22.78
CA SER A 209 0.36 8.55 24.07
C SER A 209 1.28 8.04 25.18
N LEU A 210 1.93 8.97 25.88
CA LEU A 210 2.33 8.79 27.27
C LEU A 210 1.08 8.76 28.16
#